data_AF-A0A3M1NQK0-F1
#
_entry.id   AF-A0A3M1NQK0-F1
#
_cell.length_a   1.000
_cell.length_b   1.000
_cell.length_c   1.000
_cell.angle_alpha   90.00
_cell.angle_beta   90.00
_cell.angle_gamma   90.00
#
_symmetry.space_group_name_H-M   'P 1'
#
loop_
_entity.id
_entity.type
_entity.pdbx_description
1 polymer ?
#
loop_
_entity_poly.entity_id
_entity_poly.type
_entity_poly.pdbx_seq_one_letter_code
_entity_poly.pdbx_strand_id
1 'polypeptide(L)'
;ASALRWGLGVSYPTELFDLNLELWGNHYINKPDSMAFSRENFVYITPSLKFKPQWWINFTLGLDVRVSSDKDESSKLVSFVGHNLDLPNYPSWKLTLGSHIVLNAGAEKIRGGVGEKSDIRKKVDFYDRLLKEKEKTRSIEEELRRLRREREQAEKELEELRQLLEEEGK
;
A
#
# COMPACT_ATOMS: atom_id res chain seq x y z
N ALA A 1 -34.76 -9.11 14.51
CA ALA A 1 -33.58 -9.81 13.99
C ALA A 1 -32.40 -9.55 14.92
N SER A 2 -31.52 -10.54 15.09
CA SER A 2 -30.34 -10.43 15.97
C SER A 2 -29.11 -10.81 15.17
N ALA A 3 -28.03 -10.03 15.28
CA ALA A 3 -26.82 -10.21 14.49
C ALA A 3 -25.56 -10.04 15.35
N LEU A 4 -24.56 -10.87 15.09
CA LEU A 4 -23.22 -10.78 15.63
C LEU A 4 -22.34 -10.05 14.61
N ARG A 5 -21.84 -8.87 14.98
CA ARG A 5 -20.83 -8.13 14.22
C ARG A 5 -19.48 -8.34 14.88
N TRP A 6 -18.48 -8.62 14.09
CA TRP A 6 -17.14 -8.92 14.58
C TRP A 6 -16.08 -8.37 13.61
N GLY A 7 -14.91 -8.11 14.15
CA GLY A 7 -13.77 -7.58 13.42
C GLY A 7 -12.46 -7.95 14.11
N LEU A 8 -11.46 -8.30 13.34
CA LEU A 8 -10.11 -8.58 13.78
C LEU A 8 -9.15 -7.83 12.87
N GLY A 9 -8.28 -7.00 13.45
CA GLY A 9 -7.33 -6.19 12.71
C GLY A 9 -5.90 -6.42 13.19
N VAL A 10 -4.97 -6.42 12.25
CA VAL A 10 -3.53 -6.35 12.52
C VAL A 10 -3.01 -5.09 11.83
N SER A 11 -2.26 -4.28 12.58
CA SER A 11 -1.53 -3.14 12.01
C SER A 11 -0.04 -3.29 12.23
N TYR A 12 0.72 -2.93 11.20
CA TYR A 12 2.16 -2.80 11.25
C TYR A 12 2.52 -1.32 11.04
N PRO A 13 2.78 -0.58 12.13
CA PRO A 13 3.07 0.84 12.04
C PRO A 13 4.51 1.08 11.60
N THR A 14 4.71 2.03 10.68
CA THR A 14 6.03 2.57 10.31
C THR A 14 6.02 4.10 10.40
N GLU A 15 7.16 4.74 10.14
CA GLU A 15 7.29 6.20 10.25
C GLU A 15 6.43 6.95 9.23
N LEU A 16 6.38 6.47 7.98
CA LEU A 16 5.65 7.10 6.88
C LEU A 16 4.38 6.34 6.48
N PHE A 17 4.32 5.04 6.74
CA PHE A 17 3.21 4.18 6.31
C PHE A 17 2.69 3.32 7.46
N ASP A 18 1.38 3.17 7.60
CA ASP A 18 0.81 2.07 8.40
C ASP A 18 0.17 1.07 7.45
N LEU A 19 0.63 -0.18 7.51
CA LEU A 19 0.02 -1.28 6.80
C LEU A 19 -1.01 -1.91 7.74
N ASN A 20 -2.27 -2.00 7.33
CA ASN A 20 -3.30 -2.66 8.11
C ASN A 20 -3.96 -3.76 7.30
N LEU A 21 -4.32 -4.83 7.98
CA LEU A 21 -5.14 -5.90 7.46
C LEU A 21 -6.29 -6.12 8.44
N GLU A 22 -7.52 -5.93 7.98
CA GLU A 22 -8.71 -6.13 8.79
C GLU A 22 -9.57 -7.24 8.19
N LEU A 23 -10.08 -8.12 9.04
CA LEU A 23 -11.08 -9.13 8.71
C LEU A 23 -12.33 -8.78 9.53
N TRP A 24 -13.43 -8.46 8.86
CA TRP A 24 -14.66 -8.08 9.55
C TRP A 24 -15.88 -8.67 8.87
N GLY A 25 -16.96 -8.83 9.63
CA GLY A 25 -18.15 -9.48 9.12
C GLY A 25 -19.37 -9.31 10.00
N ASN A 26 -20.49 -9.77 9.44
CA ASN A 26 -21.78 -9.79 10.10
C ASN A 26 -22.40 -11.17 9.94
N HIS A 27 -22.89 -11.73 11.04
CA HIS A 27 -23.56 -13.02 11.06
C HIS A 27 -24.89 -12.92 11.81
N TYR A 28 -26.00 -13.13 11.12
CA TYR A 28 -27.32 -13.16 11.72
C TYR A 28 -27.53 -14.43 12.54
N ILE A 29 -27.79 -14.28 13.84
CA ILE A 29 -28.23 -15.37 14.72
C ILE A 29 -29.70 -15.68 14.44
N ASN A 30 -30.51 -14.63 14.32
CA ASN A 30 -31.92 -14.70 13.93
C ASN A 30 -32.10 -13.93 12.63
N LYS A 31 -32.38 -14.65 11.54
CA LYS A 31 -32.54 -14.05 10.21
C LYS A 31 -33.65 -12.98 10.23
N PRO A 32 -33.41 -11.81 9.62
CA PRO A 32 -34.45 -10.84 9.33
C PRO A 32 -35.57 -11.45 8.49
N ASP A 33 -36.71 -10.76 8.47
CA ASP A 33 -37.82 -11.14 7.58
C ASP A 33 -37.34 -11.22 6.11
N SER A 34 -37.97 -12.08 5.34
CA SER A 34 -37.67 -12.35 3.93
C SER A 34 -37.71 -11.09 3.06
N MET A 35 -38.52 -10.10 3.42
CA MET A 35 -38.62 -8.81 2.71
C MET A 35 -37.52 -7.81 3.07
N ALA A 36 -36.72 -8.09 4.10
CA ALA A 36 -35.64 -7.20 4.50
C ALA A 36 -34.44 -7.33 3.54
N PHE A 37 -34.03 -6.21 2.96
CA PHE A 37 -32.79 -6.12 2.20
C PHE A 37 -31.58 -6.38 3.10
N SER A 38 -30.50 -6.90 2.51
CA SER A 38 -29.24 -7.14 3.24
C SER A 38 -29.38 -8.13 4.41
N ARG A 39 -30.24 -9.14 4.24
CA ARG A 39 -30.46 -10.22 5.23
C ARG A 39 -29.41 -11.33 5.21
N GLU A 40 -28.42 -11.21 4.34
CA GLU A 40 -27.33 -12.15 4.15
C GLU A 40 -26.15 -11.87 5.09
N ASN A 41 -25.42 -12.94 5.41
CA ASN A 41 -24.18 -12.84 6.16
C ASN A 41 -23.05 -12.43 5.22
N PHE A 42 -22.14 -11.59 5.71
CA PHE A 42 -20.99 -11.20 4.91
C PHE A 42 -19.70 -11.25 5.73
N VAL A 43 -18.59 -11.43 5.01
CA VAL A 43 -17.23 -11.33 5.55
C VAL A 43 -16.37 -10.62 4.52
N TYR A 44 -15.62 -9.63 4.99
CA TYR A 44 -14.66 -8.86 4.20
C TYR A 44 -13.26 -8.99 4.77
N ILE A 45 -12.28 -9.02 3.87
CA ILE A 45 -10.87 -8.77 4.17
C ILE A 45 -10.51 -7.42 3.58
N THR A 46 -9.84 -6.58 4.37
CA THR A 46 -9.55 -5.19 4.08
C THR A 46 -8.06 -4.93 4.29
N PRO A 47 -7.20 -5.18 3.29
CA PRO A 47 -5.89 -4.54 3.24
C PRO A 47 -6.05 -3.02 3.14
N SER A 48 -5.31 -2.28 3.96
CA SER A 48 -5.25 -0.84 3.87
C SER A 48 -3.84 -0.29 4.11
N LEU A 49 -3.57 0.85 3.50
CA LEU A 49 -2.34 1.61 3.59
C LEU A 49 -2.69 3.01 4.08
N LYS A 50 -2.07 3.44 5.18
CA LYS A 50 -2.15 4.81 5.66
C LYS A 50 -0.82 5.52 5.43
N PHE A 51 -0.80 6.56 4.61
CA PHE A 51 0.35 7.41 4.37
C PHE A 51 0.31 8.65 5.28
N LYS A 52 1.40 8.90 6.00
CA LYS A 52 1.54 9.94 7.02
C LYS A 52 2.70 10.89 6.67
N PRO A 53 2.61 11.67 5.58
CA PRO A 53 3.71 12.54 5.15
C PRO A 53 4.04 13.58 6.21
N GLN A 54 3.02 14.09 6.92
CA GLN A 54 3.19 15.05 8.00
C GLN A 54 2.25 14.74 9.16
N TRP A 55 2.60 15.15 10.37
CA TRP A 55 1.82 14.85 11.58
C TRP A 55 0.36 15.35 11.51
N TRP A 56 0.10 16.43 10.77
CA TRP A 56 -1.23 17.02 10.61
C TRP A 56 -2.02 16.49 9.41
N ILE A 57 -1.43 15.66 8.53
CA ILE A 57 -2.13 15.12 7.36
C ILE A 57 -1.85 13.63 7.16
N ASN A 58 -2.93 12.87 7.05
CA ASN A 58 -2.87 11.45 6.77
C ASN A 58 -3.78 11.11 5.59
N PHE A 59 -3.33 10.19 4.74
CA PHE A 59 -4.13 9.64 3.65
C PHE A 59 -4.31 8.15 3.89
N THR A 60 -5.52 7.64 3.73
CA THR A 60 -5.82 6.22 3.90
C THR A 60 -6.39 5.67 2.60
N LEU A 61 -5.81 4.57 2.14
CA LEU A 61 -6.29 3.77 1.01
C LEU A 61 -6.67 2.40 1.56
N GLY A 62 -7.93 2.00 1.44
CA GLY A 62 -8.42 0.67 1.82
C GLY A 62 -9.07 -0.03 0.65
N LEU A 63 -8.84 -1.32 0.49
CA LEU A 63 -9.55 -2.17 -0.46
C LEU A 63 -10.28 -3.25 0.33
N ASP A 64 -11.60 -3.19 0.39
CA ASP A 64 -12.38 -4.24 1.02
C ASP A 64 -12.76 -5.28 -0.04
N VAL A 65 -12.41 -6.53 0.20
CA VAL A 65 -12.73 -7.68 -0.67
C VAL A 65 -13.64 -8.63 0.07
N ARG A 66 -14.81 -8.91 -0.50
CA ARG A 66 -15.79 -9.85 0.09
C ARG A 66 -15.30 -11.28 -0.11
N VAL A 67 -15.27 -12.04 0.97
CA VAL A 67 -14.86 -13.47 0.98
C VAL A 67 -16.08 -14.39 1.13
N SER A 68 -17.19 -13.86 1.64
CA SER A 68 -18.46 -14.60 1.78
C SER A 68 -19.17 -14.84 0.44
N SER A 69 -20.02 -15.87 0.41
CA SER A 69 -20.82 -16.26 -0.76
C SER A 69 -21.77 -15.15 -1.22
N ASP A 70 -21.95 -15.03 -2.54
CA ASP A 70 -22.80 -14.02 -3.18
C ASP A 70 -24.26 -14.46 -3.36
N LYS A 71 -24.83 -15.11 -2.33
CA LYS A 71 -26.21 -15.58 -2.38
C LYS A 71 -27.14 -14.50 -1.85
N ASP A 72 -27.89 -13.88 -2.77
CA ASP A 72 -29.00 -13.01 -2.41
C ASP A 72 -30.11 -13.87 -1.79
N GLU A 73 -30.31 -13.69 -0.49
CA GLU A 73 -31.42 -14.34 0.18
C GLU A 73 -32.69 -13.48 0.10
N SER A 74 -32.63 -12.18 -0.20
CA SER A 74 -33.80 -11.29 -0.13
C SER A 74 -34.95 -11.68 -1.07
N SER A 75 -36.19 -11.51 -0.60
CA SER A 75 -37.39 -11.81 -1.38
C SER A 75 -37.60 -10.72 -2.44
N LYS A 76 -37.60 -11.11 -3.72
CA LYS A 76 -37.78 -10.18 -4.87
C LYS A 76 -39.23 -9.66 -5.02
N LEU A 77 -40.12 -9.92 -4.06
CA LEU A 77 -41.55 -9.60 -4.11
C LEU A 77 -41.89 -8.10 -4.11
N VAL A 78 -40.96 -7.20 -3.77
CA VAL A 78 -41.21 -5.75 -3.63
C VAL A 78 -40.35 -4.89 -4.59
N SER A 79 -39.80 -5.47 -5.66
CA SER A 79 -39.05 -4.69 -6.66
C SER A 79 -39.93 -4.34 -7.87
N PHE A 80 -40.67 -3.22 -7.78
CA PHE A 80 -41.40 -2.64 -8.92
C PHE A 80 -40.45 -2.04 -9.99
N VAL A 81 -39.13 -2.01 -9.73
CA VAL A 81 -38.15 -1.24 -10.54
C VAL A 81 -36.96 -2.10 -11.03
N GLY A 82 -36.84 -3.38 -10.66
CA GLY A 82 -35.58 -4.10 -10.82
C GLY A 82 -35.64 -5.58 -11.21
N HIS A 83 -36.69 -6.06 -11.87
CA HIS A 83 -36.78 -7.49 -12.24
C HIS A 83 -35.63 -8.01 -13.13
N ASN A 84 -34.85 -7.12 -13.77
CA ASN A 84 -33.75 -7.47 -14.67
C ASN A 84 -32.34 -7.16 -14.15
N LEU A 85 -32.19 -6.66 -12.92
CA LEU A 85 -30.88 -6.33 -12.35
C LEU A 85 -30.60 -7.26 -11.17
N ASP A 86 -29.85 -8.32 -11.43
CA ASP A 86 -29.32 -9.23 -10.41
C ASP A 86 -28.09 -8.60 -9.75
N LEU A 87 -28.33 -7.49 -9.03
CA LEU A 87 -27.30 -6.78 -8.29
C LEU A 87 -27.19 -7.35 -6.87
N PRO A 88 -25.99 -7.69 -6.38
CA PRO A 88 -25.83 -8.22 -5.04
C PRO A 88 -26.10 -7.13 -3.99
N ASN A 89 -26.66 -7.51 -2.83
CA ASN A 89 -26.91 -6.55 -1.74
C ASN A 89 -25.62 -5.97 -1.17
N TYR A 90 -24.52 -6.75 -1.21
CA TYR A 90 -23.19 -6.32 -0.80
C TYR A 90 -22.22 -6.36 -1.98
N PRO A 91 -21.38 -5.31 -2.18
CA PRO A 91 -20.44 -5.29 -3.28
C PRO A 91 -19.31 -6.31 -3.06
N SER A 92 -18.89 -6.99 -4.12
CA SER A 92 -17.77 -7.94 -4.06
C SER A 92 -16.44 -7.28 -3.71
N TRP A 93 -16.28 -6.01 -4.07
CA TRP A 93 -15.15 -5.19 -3.65
C TRP A 93 -15.56 -3.72 -3.51
N LYS A 94 -14.89 -2.98 -2.64
CA LYS A 94 -15.00 -1.51 -2.57
C LYS A 94 -13.63 -0.90 -2.27
N LEU A 95 -13.37 0.23 -2.91
CA LEU A 95 -12.15 1.02 -2.68
C LEU A 95 -12.51 2.25 -1.84
N THR A 96 -11.81 2.42 -0.73
CA THR A 96 -12.00 3.53 0.19
C THR A 96 -10.78 4.44 0.16
N LEU A 97 -11.01 5.71 -0.14
CA LEU A 97 -10.00 6.77 -0.08
C LEU A 97 -10.41 7.77 1.00
N GLY A 98 -9.56 7.97 2.00
CA GLY A 98 -9.79 8.89 3.11
C GLY A 98 -8.63 9.87 3.27
N SER A 99 -8.94 11.09 3.69
CA SER A 99 -7.95 12.06 4.16
C SER A 99 -8.32 12.52 5.56
N HIS A 100 -7.33 12.66 6.42
CA HIS A 100 -7.49 13.15 7.79
C HIS A 100 -6.55 14.33 7.99
N ILE A 101 -7.12 15.51 8.17
CA ILE A 101 -6.42 16.80 8.29
C ILE A 101 -6.70 17.38 9.67
N VAL A 102 -5.65 17.61 10.46
CA VAL A 102 -5.75 18.26 11.77
C VAL A 102 -5.69 19.77 11.58
N LEU A 103 -6.83 20.45 11.75
CA LEU A 103 -6.96 21.90 11.48
C LEU A 103 -6.24 22.79 12.52
N ASN A 104 -5.98 22.29 13.73
CA ASN A 104 -5.31 23.03 14.81
C ASN A 104 -3.78 22.98 14.73
N ALA A 105 -3.21 22.71 13.54
CA ALA A 105 -1.79 22.44 13.35
C ALA A 105 -0.84 23.57 13.84
N GLY A 106 -1.36 24.79 14.04
CA GLY A 106 -0.62 25.92 14.60
C GLY A 106 -0.59 26.01 16.13
N ALA A 107 -1.56 25.41 16.83
CA ALA A 107 -1.72 25.57 18.29
C ALA A 107 -0.92 24.54 19.11
N GLU A 108 -0.71 23.32 18.57
CA GLU A 108 0.09 22.29 19.25
C GLU A 108 1.59 22.59 19.26
N LYS A 109 2.08 23.41 18.32
CA LYS A 109 3.47 23.91 18.31
C LYS A 109 3.82 24.71 19.58
N ILE A 110 2.81 25.19 20.32
CA ILE A 110 2.96 25.95 21.57
C ILE A 110 2.88 25.02 22.81
N ARG A 111 2.25 23.85 22.71
CA ARG A 111 2.15 22.86 23.79
C ARG A 111 2.99 21.63 23.43
N GLY A 112 4.31 21.77 23.61
CA GLY A 112 5.29 20.73 23.31
C GLY A 112 4.92 19.34 23.84
N GLY A 113 4.52 18.46 22.91
CA GLY A 113 4.49 17.02 23.13
C GLY A 113 5.90 16.46 23.02
N VAL A 114 6.36 15.77 24.06
CA VAL A 114 7.75 15.28 24.24
C VAL A 114 8.22 14.30 23.14
N GLY A 115 7.33 13.79 22.28
CA GLY A 115 7.68 12.88 21.16
C GLY A 115 7.95 13.54 19.80
N GLU A 116 7.55 14.80 19.58
CA GLU A 116 7.55 15.39 18.24
C GLU A 116 8.95 15.76 17.75
N LYS A 117 9.85 16.18 18.66
CA LYS A 117 11.24 16.50 18.32
C LYS A 117 12.08 15.26 17.95
N SER A 118 11.79 14.11 18.54
CA SER A 118 12.50 12.87 18.20
C SER A 118 12.06 12.33 16.83
N ASP A 119 10.77 12.45 16.51
CA ASP A 119 10.23 11.93 15.25
C ASP A 119 10.61 12.82 14.06
N ILE A 120 10.71 14.15 14.26
CA ILE A 120 11.24 15.06 13.24
C ILE A 120 12.72 14.74 12.95
N ARG A 121 13.54 14.48 13.98
CA ARG A 121 14.95 14.11 13.77
C ARG A 121 15.10 12.79 13.01
N LYS A 122 14.33 11.77 13.37
CA LYS A 122 14.36 10.47 12.67
C LYS A 122 13.95 10.60 11.21
N LYS A 123 12.92 11.40 10.90
CA LYS A 123 12.49 11.68 9.52
C LYS A 123 13.59 12.37 8.72
N VAL A 124 14.24 13.39 9.29
CA VAL A 124 15.37 14.07 8.64
C VAL A 124 16.52 13.10 8.37
N ASP A 125 16.87 12.27 9.35
CA ASP A 125 17.92 11.25 9.22
C ASP A 125 17.59 10.20 8.14
N PHE A 126 16.32 9.80 8.02
CA PHE A 126 15.87 8.86 6.98
C PHE A 126 16.00 9.46 5.57
N TYR A 127 15.54 10.69 5.37
CA TYR A 127 15.69 11.36 4.07
C TYR A 127 17.16 11.61 3.71
N ASP A 128 17.99 11.96 4.68
CA ASP A 128 19.42 12.17 4.47
C ASP A 128 20.13 10.85 4.09
N ARG A 129 19.71 9.71 4.67
CA ARG A 129 20.17 8.39 4.25
C ARG A 129 19.76 8.03 2.82
N LEU A 130 18.51 8.27 2.45
CA LEU A 130 18.01 8.00 1.09
C LEU A 130 18.75 8.84 0.03
N LEU A 131 19.03 10.11 0.32
CA LEU A 131 19.78 10.98 -0.57
C LEU A 131 21.22 10.48 -0.74
N LYS A 132 21.89 10.12 0.37
CA LYS A 132 23.25 9.56 0.33
C LYS A 132 23.32 8.22 -0.40
N GLU A 133 22.32 7.36 -0.26
CA GLU A 133 22.24 6.11 -1.02
C GLU A 133 22.11 6.37 -2.51
N LYS A 134 21.24 7.31 -2.92
CA LYS A 134 21.07 7.68 -4.32
C LYS A 134 22.36 8.24 -4.94
N GLU A 135 23.10 9.07 -4.21
CA GLU A 135 24.40 9.59 -4.66
C GLU A 135 25.44 8.49 -4.80
N LYS A 136 25.53 7.57 -3.82
CA LYS A 136 26.43 6.40 -3.90
C LYS A 136 26.08 5.49 -5.07
N THR A 137 24.80 5.22 -5.31
CA THR A 137 24.37 4.41 -6.47
C THR A 137 24.82 5.06 -7.78
N ARG A 138 24.68 6.39 -7.88
CA ARG A 138 25.12 7.14 -9.07
C ARG A 138 26.63 7.08 -9.28
N SER A 139 27.43 7.25 -8.22
CA SER A 139 28.90 7.17 -8.33
C SER A 139 29.37 5.76 -8.72
N ILE A 140 28.75 4.72 -8.15
CA ILE A 140 29.02 3.32 -8.51
C ILE A 140 28.71 3.06 -9.98
N GLU A 141 27.59 3.61 -10.49
CA GLU A 141 27.21 3.44 -11.90
C GLU A 141 28.21 4.14 -12.85
N GLU A 142 28.72 5.32 -12.46
CA GLU A 142 29.75 6.05 -13.21
C GLU A 142 31.10 5.30 -13.21
N GLU A 143 31.51 4.73 -12.07
CA GLU A 143 32.71 3.88 -11.96
C GLU A 143 32.59 2.60 -12.80
N LEU A 144 31.42 1.94 -12.78
CA LEU A 144 31.12 0.78 -13.62
C LEU A 144 31.24 1.10 -15.11
N ARG A 145 30.77 2.28 -15.53
CA ARG A 145 30.92 2.74 -16.92
C ARG A 145 32.38 2.99 -17.28
N ARG A 146 33.18 3.54 -16.36
CA ARG A 146 34.61 3.74 -16.58
C ARG A 146 35.36 2.41 -16.71
N LEU A 147 35.13 1.48 -15.79
CA LEU A 147 35.74 0.14 -15.82
C LEU A 147 35.42 -0.63 -17.10
N ARG A 148 34.19 -0.49 -17.62
CA ARG A 148 33.83 -1.10 -18.91
C ARG A 148 34.62 -0.50 -20.08
N ARG A 149 34.85 0.81 -20.10
CA ARG A 149 35.66 1.47 -21.15
C ARG A 149 37.13 1.05 -21.06
N GLU A 150 37.70 0.99 -19.86
CA GLU A 150 39.07 0.54 -19.64
C GLU A 150 39.25 -0.93 -20.06
N ARG A 151 38.26 -1.80 -19.77
CA ARG A 151 38.25 -3.19 -20.26
C ARG A 151 38.24 -3.28 -21.77
N GLU A 152 37.38 -2.50 -22.43
CA GLU A 152 37.28 -2.51 -23.90
C GLU A 152 38.57 -2.01 -24.56
N GLN A 153 39.23 -1.00 -23.97
CA GLN A 153 40.54 -0.53 -24.45
C GLN A 153 41.64 -1.58 -24.25
N ALA A 154 41.72 -2.19 -23.07
CA ALA A 154 42.70 -3.23 -22.80
C ALA A 154 42.50 -4.48 -23.68
N GLU A 155 41.26 -4.84 -24.01
CA GLU A 155 40.98 -5.92 -24.96
C GLU A 155 41.42 -5.58 -26.39
N LYS A 156 41.23 -4.33 -26.84
CA LYS A 156 41.74 -3.88 -28.15
C LYS A 156 43.27 -3.90 -28.21
N GLU A 157 43.93 -3.39 -27.16
CA GLU A 157 45.40 -3.41 -27.08
C GLU A 157 45.95 -4.84 -27.03
N LEU A 158 45.29 -5.75 -26.30
CA LEU A 158 45.65 -7.17 -26.29
C LEU A 158 45.49 -7.84 -27.66
N GLU A 159 44.44 -7.50 -28.40
CA GLU A 159 44.20 -8.04 -29.74
C GLU A 159 45.23 -7.52 -30.75
N GLU A 160 45.59 -6.24 -30.68
CA GLU A 160 46.65 -5.65 -31.50
C GLU A 160 48.02 -6.29 -31.21
N LEU A 161 48.36 -6.48 -29.93
CA LEU A 161 49.60 -7.18 -29.53
C LEU A 161 49.62 -8.62 -30.03
N ARG A 162 48.47 -9.31 -30.01
CA ARG A 162 48.36 -10.68 -30.52
C ARG A 162 48.58 -10.74 -32.03
N GLN A 163 48.03 -9.79 -32.78
CA GLN A 163 48.24 -9.72 -34.23
C GLN A 163 49.71 -9.45 -34.59
N LEU A 164 50.37 -8.54 -33.88
CA LEU A 164 51.80 -8.26 -34.07
C LEU A 164 52.67 -9.49 -33.79
N LEU A 165 52.38 -10.25 -32.72
CA LEU A 165 53.11 -11.47 -32.38
C LEU A 165 52.86 -12.61 -33.39
N GLU A 166 51.66 -12.71 -33.98
CA GLU A 166 51.35 -13.68 -35.03
C GLU A 166 52.00 -13.32 -36.39
N GLU A 167 52.29 -12.04 -36.64
CA GLU A 167 53.01 -11.56 -37.82
C GLU A 167 54.55 -11.72 -37.71
N GLU A 168 55.14 -11.45 -36.55
CA GLU A 168 56.59 -11.66 -36.32
C GLU A 168 56.99 -13.14 -36.15
N GLY A 169 56.03 -14.01 -35.84
CA GLY A 169 56.23 -15.46 -35.69
C GLY A 169 56.20 -16.28 -36.98
N LYS A 170 56.05 -15.65 -38.15
CA LYS A 170 56.10 -16.27 -39.49
C LYS A 170 57.41 -15.95 -40.22
#